data_AF-A0A2N3AS41-F1
#
_entry.id   AF-A0A2N3AS41-F1
#
_cell.length_a   1.000
_cell.length_b   1.000
_cell.length_c   1.000
_cell.angle_alpha   90.00
_cell.angle_beta   90.00
_cell.angle_gamma   90.00
#
_symmetry.space_group_name_H-M   'P 1'
#
loop_
_entity.id
_entity.type
_entity.pdbx_description
1 polymer ?
#
loop_
_entity_poly.entity_id
_entity_poly.type
_entity_poly.pdbx_seq_one_letter_code
_entity_poly.pdbx_strand_id
1 'polypeptide(L)' 'MNNKMTAITGNEAVAYAIKQINPDVMAAYPITPQTDIVEKYSEYVADGLVNTEFITVESEH' A
#
# COMPACT_ATOMS: atom_id res chain seq x y z
N MET A 1 19.27 15.35 2.89
CA MET A 1 17.95 14.79 2.57
C MET A 1 16.95 15.93 2.64
N ASN A 2 16.23 16.24 1.56
CA ASN A 2 15.16 17.24 1.61
C ASN A 2 13.93 16.59 2.23
N ASN A 3 13.51 17.06 3.41
CA ASN A 3 12.27 16.62 4.02
C ASN A 3 11.09 17.32 3.31
N LYS A 4 10.37 16.57 2.48
CA LYS A 4 9.12 17.03 1.87
C LYS A 4 7.97 16.80 2.87
N MET A 5 7.45 17.88 3.43
CA MET A 5 6.19 17.81 4.19
C MET A 5 5.03 17.63 3.22
N THR A 6 4.21 16.60 3.46
CA THR A 6 3.00 16.29 2.67
C THR A 6 1.86 16.07 3.66
N ALA A 7 0.70 16.68 3.41
CA ALA A 7 -0.51 16.42 4.17
C ALA A 7 -1.21 15.18 3.59
N ILE A 8 -1.14 14.07 4.32
CA ILE A 8 -1.74 12.78 3.96
C ILE A 8 -2.37 12.16 5.21
N THR A 9 -3.30 11.22 5.02
CA THR A 9 -3.88 10.44 6.11
C THR A 9 -2.86 9.45 6.70
N GLY A 10 -3.18 8.87 7.86
CA GLY A 10 -2.36 7.81 8.44
C GLY A 10 -2.26 6.58 7.53
N ASN A 11 -3.36 6.18 6.90
CA ASN A 11 -3.39 5.05 5.96
C ASN A 11 -2.52 5.32 4.72
N GLU A 12 -2.61 6.51 4.13
CA GLU A 12 -1.75 6.93 3.02
C GLU A 12 -0.27 6.96 3.42
N ALA A 13 0.05 7.38 4.65
CA ALA A 13 1.42 7.36 5.15
C ALA A 13 1.96 5.92 5.28
N VAL A 14 1.12 4.98 5.73
CA VAL A 14 1.47 3.55 5.77
C VAL A 14 1.68 3.00 4.36
N ALA A 15 0.74 3.23 3.44
CA ALA A 15 0.88 2.79 2.05
C ALA A 15 2.15 3.37 1.38
N TYR A 16 2.44 4.66 1.63
CA TYR A 16 3.66 5.30 1.14
C TYR A 16 4.93 4.68 1.72
N ALA A 17 4.92 4.31 3.00
CA ALA A 17 6.03 3.61 3.64
C ALA A 17 6.23 2.20 3.05
N ILE A 18 5.16 1.42 2.87
CA ILE A 18 5.23 0.09 2.24
C ILE A 18 5.76 0.20 0.81
N LYS A 19 5.36 1.24 0.05
CA LYS A 19 5.92 1.52 -1.27
C LYS A 19 7.45 1.68 -1.24
N GLN A 20 8.00 2.35 -0.21
CA GLN A 20 9.46 2.49 -0.10
C GLN A 20 10.14 1.15 0.21
N ILE A 21 9.45 0.25 0.91
CA ILE A 21 9.94 -1.12 1.20
C ILE A 21 9.93 -1.96 -0.07
N ASN A 22 8.95 -1.78 -0.96
CA ASN A 22 8.76 -2.54 -2.19
C ASN A 22 8.81 -4.07 -1.94
N PRO A 23 7.89 -4.61 -1.11
CA PRO A 23 7.82 -6.03 -0.82
C PRO A 23 7.64 -6.87 -2.10
N ASP A 24 8.22 -8.07 -2.13
CA ASP A 24 8.07 -8.99 -3.26
C ASP A 24 6.61 -9.48 -3.42
N VAL A 25 5.90 -9.68 -2.31
CA VAL A 25 4.52 -10.19 -2.28
C VAL A 25 3.69 -9.42 -1.25
N MET A 26 2.42 -9.16 -1.59
CA MET A 26 1.42 -8.61 -0.66
C MET A 26 0.09 -9.35 -0.79
N ALA A 27 -0.33 -10.02 0.27
CA ALA A 27 -1.69 -10.54 0.41
C ALA A 27 -2.59 -9.41 0.93
N ALA A 28 -3.67 -9.11 0.21
CA ALA A 28 -4.54 -7.98 0.48
C ALA A 28 -6.00 -8.43 0.63
N TYR A 29 -6.62 -7.99 1.72
CA TYR A 29 -8.05 -8.12 1.99
C TYR A 29 -8.60 -6.80 2.55
N PRO A 30 -9.72 -6.28 2.04
CA PRO A 30 -10.29 -5.01 2.51
C PRO A 30 -11.14 -5.18 3.77
N ILE A 31 -10.79 -4.45 4.83
CA ILE A 31 -11.61 -4.29 6.04
C ILE A 31 -11.51 -2.87 6.60
N THR A 32 -12.66 -2.24 6.91
CA THR A 32 -12.68 -0.88 7.47
C THR A 32 -12.05 -0.86 8.86
N PRO A 33 -11.19 0.13 9.19
CA PRO A 33 -10.78 1.31 8.41
C PRO A 33 -9.46 1.15 7.63
N GLN A 34 -8.91 -0.07 7.56
CA GLN A 34 -7.62 -0.35 6.90
C GLN A 34 -7.71 -0.35 5.37
N THR A 35 -8.91 -0.53 4.80
CA THR A 35 -9.16 -0.65 3.36
C THR A 35 -8.34 0.32 2.50
N ASP A 36 -8.29 1.60 2.87
CA ASP A 36 -7.56 2.62 2.11
C ASP A 36 -6.07 2.31 1.93
N ILE A 37 -5.44 1.57 2.86
CA ILE A 37 -4.02 1.19 2.76
C ILE A 37 -3.81 0.25 1.57
N VAL A 38 -4.61 -0.81 1.49
CA VAL A 38 -4.45 -1.84 0.45
C VAL A 38 -4.92 -1.33 -0.90
N GLU A 39 -5.94 -0.47 -0.93
CA GLU A 39 -6.37 0.25 -2.13
C GLU A 39 -5.26 1.17 -2.64
N LYS A 40 -4.72 2.04 -1.77
CA LYS A 40 -3.66 2.98 -2.17
C LYS A 40 -2.39 2.27 -2.62
N TYR A 41 -2.05 1.15 -1.97
CA TYR A 41 -0.90 0.36 -2.39
C TYR A 41 -1.12 -0.31 -3.76
N SER A 42 -2.34 -0.80 -4.03
CA SER A 42 -2.68 -1.40 -5.33
C SER A 42 -2.47 -0.42 -6.50
N GLU A 43 -2.71 0.88 -6.29
CA GLU A 43 -2.40 1.92 -7.29
C GLU A 43 -0.90 1.97 -7.61
N TYR A 44 -0.03 1.87 -6.60
CA TYR A 44 1.42 1.84 -6.84
C TYR A 44 1.87 0.61 -7.62
N VAL A 45 1.21 -0.54 -7.41
CA VAL A 45 1.46 -1.76 -8.19
C VAL A 45 1.00 -1.56 -9.64
N ALA A 46 -0.23 -1.05 -9.84
CA ALA A 46 -0.79 -0.80 -11.15
C ALA A 46 0.01 0.22 -11.97
N ASP A 47 0.56 1.25 -11.31
CA ASP A 47 1.42 2.27 -11.92
C ASP A 47 2.87 1.78 -12.16
N GLY A 48 3.21 0.55 -11.78
CA GLY A 48 4.56 0.00 -11.91
C GLY A 48 5.59 0.70 -11.02
N LEU A 49 5.15 1.37 -9.95
CA LEU A 49 6.01 2.08 -9.01
C LEU A 49 6.66 1.14 -7.97
N VAL A 50 6.17 -0.09 -7.90
CA VAL A 50 6.70 -1.22 -7.12
C VAL A 50 6.62 -2.49 -7.96
N ASN A 51 7.47 -3.47 -7.67
CA ASN A 51 7.46 -4.79 -8.29
C ASN A 51 6.97 -5.83 -7.27
N THR A 52 5.70 -5.71 -6.89
CA THR A 52 5.05 -6.58 -5.90
C THR A 52 4.03 -7.48 -6.57
N GLU A 53 4.04 -8.77 -6.23
CA GLU A 53 2.93 -9.67 -6.50
C GLU A 53 1.78 -9.35 -5.53
N PHE A 54 0.78 -8.62 -6.02
CA PHE A 54 -0.39 -8.22 -5.23
C PHE A 54 -1.51 -9.25 -5.39
N ILE A 55 -1.84 -9.94 -4.30
CA ILE A 55 -2.80 -11.05 -4.28
C ILE A 55 -4.02 -10.62 -3.49
N THR A 56 -5.17 -10.57 -4.15
CA THR A 56 -6.46 -10.40 -3.48
C THR A 56 -6.90 -11.73 -2.88
N VAL A 57 -6.73 -11.89 -1.57
CA VAL A 57 -7.10 -13.12 -0.86
C VAL A 57 -8.59 -13.13 -0.52
N GLU A 58 -9.16 -14.30 -0.24
CA GLU A 58 -10.59 -14.44 0.08
C GLU A 58 -10.97 -13.97 1.49
N SER A 59 -10.02 -13.94 2.42
CA SER A 59 -10.20 -13.50 3.80
C SER A 59 -8.85 -13.17 4.46
N GLU A 60 -8.85 -12.67 5.70
CA GLU A 60 -7.62 -12.48 6.48
C GLU A 60 -7.00 -13.78 7.04
N HIS A 61 -7.69 -14.93 6.93
CA HIS A 61 -7.27 -16.20 7.53
C HIS A 61 -6.21 -16.96 6.72
#